data_AF-A0A136WHG9-F1
#
_entry.id   AF-A0A136WHG9-F1
#
_cell.length_a   1.000
_cell.length_b   1.000
_cell.length_c   1.000
_cell.angle_alpha   90.00
_cell.angle_beta   90.00
_cell.angle_gamma   90.00
#
_symmetry.space_group_name_H-M   'P 1'
#
loop_
_entity.id
_entity.type
_entity.pdbx_description
1 polymer ?
#
loop_
_entity_poly.entity_id
_entity_poly.type
_entity_poly.pdbx_seq_one_letter_code
_entity_poly.pdbx_strand_id
1 'polypeptide(L)'
;MNTKELGDISLVWTVTKDGKEIPLSDCFIGTLTDAGSSIRFLEKGSYTLTATATDKAGRCFAAKAEITIFPVAAFDFTLPATTHTDKTVEVLVKSSELQDMIAEWTVIKDGKIVKPTAVIEGTLNNEGGSICFTQKGTYTLKATLTDTTSKQVRGISWTTEPRAMAFPLPEH
;
A
#
# COMPACT_ATOMS: atom_id res chain seq x y z
N MET A 1 -6.69 -14.06 -32.86
CA MET A 1 -7.64 -13.49 -33.84
C MET A 1 -6.83 -12.69 -34.86
N ASN A 2 -7.04 -12.95 -36.15
CA ASN A 2 -6.27 -12.40 -37.27
C ASN A 2 -6.97 -11.11 -37.76
N THR A 3 -6.27 -9.98 -37.83
CA THR A 3 -6.80 -8.61 -38.00
C THR A 3 -6.72 -8.10 -39.44
N LYS A 4 -7.34 -8.81 -40.39
CA LYS A 4 -7.61 -8.27 -41.73
C LYS A 4 -9.10 -8.42 -42.01
N GLU A 5 -9.68 -7.39 -42.63
CA GLU A 5 -11.10 -7.26 -43.04
C GLU A 5 -12.08 -6.61 -42.03
N LEU A 6 -11.77 -5.42 -41.48
CA LEU A 6 -12.82 -4.53 -40.93
C LEU A 6 -13.19 -3.45 -41.97
N GLY A 7 -13.78 -3.87 -43.09
CA GLY A 7 -14.39 -2.93 -44.04
C GLY A 7 -15.61 -2.25 -43.41
N ASP A 8 -15.57 -0.92 -43.26
CA ASP A 8 -16.51 -0.03 -42.57
C ASP A 8 -17.20 -0.62 -41.33
N ILE A 9 -16.42 -1.03 -40.33
CA ILE A 9 -16.93 -1.30 -38.98
C ILE A 9 -16.61 -0.10 -38.10
N SER A 10 -17.63 0.51 -37.49
CA SER A 10 -17.44 1.58 -36.52
C SER A 10 -17.24 0.98 -35.13
N LEU A 11 -16.18 1.39 -34.45
CA LEU A 11 -15.85 0.92 -33.10
C LEU A 11 -16.06 2.06 -32.09
N VAL A 12 -16.94 1.83 -31.11
CA VAL A 12 -17.21 2.76 -30.02
C VAL A 12 -16.81 2.13 -28.70
N TRP A 13 -16.08 2.88 -27.90
CA TRP A 13 -15.66 2.46 -26.56
C TRP A 13 -16.44 3.22 -25.49
N THR A 14 -16.86 2.51 -24.46
CA THR A 14 -17.37 3.11 -23.22
C THR A 14 -16.64 2.49 -22.03
N VAL A 15 -16.62 3.21 -20.91
CA VAL A 15 -16.02 2.73 -19.67
C VAL A 15 -16.93 3.03 -18.49
N THR A 16 -17.11 2.03 -17.63
CA THR A 16 -17.69 2.24 -16.30
C THR A 16 -16.61 2.09 -15.25
N LYS A 17 -16.59 3.00 -14.28
CA LYS A 17 -15.79 2.93 -13.06
C LYS A 17 -16.73 2.71 -11.89
N ASP A 18 -16.50 1.64 -11.13
CA ASP A 18 -17.28 1.24 -9.96
C ASP A 18 -18.80 1.23 -10.24
N GLY A 19 -19.17 0.74 -11.44
CA GLY A 19 -20.56 0.65 -11.90
C GLY A 19 -21.15 1.93 -12.52
N LYS A 20 -20.43 3.06 -12.52
CA LYS A 20 -20.87 4.32 -13.11
C LYS A 20 -20.11 4.62 -14.41
N GLU A 21 -20.83 4.95 -15.47
CA GLU A 21 -20.20 5.40 -16.72
C GLU A 21 -19.49 6.74 -16.54
N ILE A 22 -18.23 6.81 -17.01
CA ILE A 22 -17.41 8.02 -16.97
C ILE A 22 -16.79 8.29 -18.35
N PRO A 23 -16.42 9.55 -18.66
CA PRO A 23 -15.72 9.86 -19.90
C PRO A 23 -14.39 9.09 -20.00
N LEU A 24 -14.07 8.56 -21.19
CA LEU A 24 -12.80 7.84 -21.42
C LEU A 24 -11.58 8.71 -21.10
N SER A 25 -11.66 10.02 -21.37
CA SER A 25 -10.60 11.00 -21.07
C SER A 25 -10.22 11.10 -19.60
N ASP A 26 -11.19 10.81 -18.72
CA ASP A 26 -11.04 10.95 -17.27
C ASP A 26 -10.52 9.63 -16.65
N CYS A 27 -10.51 8.55 -17.42
CA CYS A 27 -10.22 7.20 -16.96
C CYS A 27 -8.74 6.83 -17.14
N PHE A 28 -8.19 7.08 -18.33
CA PHE A 28 -6.83 6.70 -18.67
C PHE A 28 -6.19 7.68 -19.66
N ILE A 29 -4.85 7.71 -19.67
CA ILE A 29 -4.07 8.33 -20.75
C ILE A 29 -3.67 7.25 -21.73
N GLY A 30 -3.85 7.51 -23.03
CA GLY A 30 -3.47 6.59 -24.10
C GLY A 30 -4.51 6.52 -25.20
N THR A 31 -4.39 5.51 -26.06
CA THR A 31 -5.31 5.29 -27.17
C THR A 31 -5.84 3.86 -27.17
N LEU A 32 -7.14 3.73 -27.38
CA LEU A 32 -7.79 2.47 -27.66
C LEU A 32 -7.92 2.36 -29.19
N THR A 33 -7.16 1.45 -29.80
CA THR A 33 -7.23 1.18 -31.24
C THR A 33 -7.48 -0.30 -31.52
N ASP A 34 -7.91 -0.59 -32.75
CA ASP A 34 -8.18 -1.93 -33.28
C ASP A 34 -6.91 -2.79 -33.47
N ALA A 35 -5.75 -2.17 -33.66
CA ALA A 35 -4.46 -2.83 -33.90
C ALA A 35 -3.61 -3.04 -32.63
N GLY A 36 -4.05 -2.50 -31.49
CA GLY A 36 -3.33 -2.57 -30.22
C GLY A 36 -3.51 -1.28 -29.42
N SER A 37 -3.75 -1.43 -28.12
CA SER A 37 -4.05 -0.30 -27.23
C SER A 37 -3.02 -0.23 -26.11
N SER A 38 -2.44 0.95 -25.91
CA SER A 38 -1.57 1.23 -24.75
C SER A 38 -2.24 2.32 -23.94
N ILE A 39 -2.75 1.95 -22.77
CA ILE A 39 -3.47 2.84 -21.86
C ILE A 39 -2.88 2.74 -20.45
N ARG A 40 -2.92 3.85 -19.72
CA ARG A 40 -2.55 3.95 -18.31
C ARG A 40 -3.70 4.55 -17.52
N PHE A 41 -4.29 3.75 -16.63
CA PHE A 41 -5.32 4.22 -15.70
C PHE A 41 -4.77 5.25 -14.72
N LEU A 42 -5.58 6.26 -14.42
CA LEU A 42 -5.20 7.39 -13.57
C LEU A 42 -5.45 7.13 -12.09
N GLU A 43 -6.49 6.36 -11.79
CA GLU A 43 -6.95 6.12 -10.42
C GLU A 43 -7.20 4.63 -10.17
N LYS A 44 -7.08 4.23 -8.91
CA LYS A 44 -7.57 2.93 -8.43
C LYS A 44 -9.08 2.80 -8.66
N GLY A 45 -9.56 1.57 -8.77
CA GLY A 45 -10.98 1.27 -8.94
C GLY A 45 -11.23 0.04 -9.79
N SER A 46 -12.50 -0.35 -9.88
CA SER A 46 -12.95 -1.40 -10.79
C SER A 46 -13.46 -0.77 -12.08
N TYR A 47 -12.86 -1.16 -13.21
CA TYR A 47 -13.19 -0.62 -14.53
C TYR A 47 -13.77 -1.72 -15.41
N THR A 48 -14.86 -1.42 -16.12
CA THR A 48 -15.36 -2.27 -17.21
C THR A 48 -15.27 -1.49 -18.51
N LEU A 49 -14.38 -1.92 -19.41
CA LEU A 49 -14.30 -1.41 -20.76
C LEU A 49 -15.26 -2.19 -21.65
N THR A 50 -16.11 -1.49 -22.40
CA THR A 50 -17.01 -2.10 -23.39
C THR A 50 -16.66 -1.58 -24.77
N ALA A 51 -16.29 -2.48 -25.68
CA ALA A 51 -16.09 -2.20 -27.09
C ALA A 51 -17.33 -2.62 -27.86
N THR A 52 -17.96 -1.70 -28.58
CA THR A 52 -19.12 -1.96 -29.45
C THR A 52 -18.71 -1.75 -30.89
N ALA A 53 -18.76 -2.82 -31.68
CA ALA A 53 -18.52 -2.81 -33.11
C ALA A 53 -19.84 -2.85 -33.87
N THR A 54 -20.05 -1.92 -34.79
CA THR A 54 -21.23 -1.88 -35.68
C THR A 54 -20.78 -2.05 -37.12
N ASP A 55 -21.37 -3.00 -37.82
CA ASP A 55 -21.08 -3.23 -39.25
C ASP A 55 -21.94 -2.37 -40.18
N LYS A 56 -21.63 -2.40 -41.49
CA LYS A 56 -22.39 -1.67 -42.52
C LYS A 56 -23.89 -1.99 -42.58
N ALA A 57 -24.28 -3.18 -42.11
CA ALA A 57 -25.67 -3.59 -42.07
C ALA A 57 -26.39 -3.12 -40.78
N GLY A 58 -25.69 -2.38 -39.90
CA GLY A 58 -26.20 -1.88 -38.63
C GLY A 58 -26.23 -2.93 -37.52
N ARG A 59 -25.58 -4.10 -37.70
CA ARG A 59 -25.51 -5.13 -36.66
C ARG A 59 -24.44 -4.74 -35.64
N CYS A 60 -24.80 -4.81 -34.36
CA CYS A 60 -23.91 -4.44 -33.26
C CYS A 60 -23.41 -5.68 -32.51
N PHE A 61 -22.13 -5.69 -32.19
CA PHE A 61 -21.46 -6.69 -31.36
C PHE A 61 -20.72 -5.99 -30.24
N ALA A 62 -20.81 -6.51 -29.01
CA ALA A 62 -20.14 -5.92 -27.85
C ALA A 62 -19.20 -6.94 -27.19
N ALA A 63 -18.02 -6.46 -26.79
CA ALA A 63 -17.08 -7.18 -25.95
C ALA A 63 -16.79 -6.38 -24.68
N LYS A 64 -16.59 -7.07 -23.55
CA LYS A 64 -16.32 -6.47 -22.26
C LYS A 64 -14.99 -6.97 -21.69
N ALA A 65 -14.26 -6.07 -21.04
CA ALA A 65 -13.06 -6.39 -20.27
C ALA A 65 -13.16 -5.72 -18.89
N GLU A 66 -13.03 -6.53 -17.84
CA GLU A 66 -13.01 -6.07 -16.46
C GLU A 66 -11.57 -5.96 -15.96
N ILE A 67 -11.24 -4.83 -15.34
CA ILE A 67 -9.89 -4.51 -14.88
C ILE A 67 -10.00 -3.89 -13.49
N THR A 68 -9.28 -4.44 -12.52
CA THR A 68 -9.17 -3.87 -11.18
C THR A 68 -7.80 -3.24 -11.01
N ILE A 69 -7.77 -1.93 -10.77
CA ILE A 69 -6.55 -1.18 -10.48
C ILE A 69 -6.43 -1.04 -8.96
N PHE A 70 -5.45 -1.73 -8.37
CA PHE A 70 -5.18 -1.66 -6.94
C PHE A 70 -4.36 -0.41 -6.60
N PRO A 71 -4.64 0.24 -5.45
CA PRO A 71 -3.77 1.29 -4.95
C PRO A 71 -2.41 0.74 -4.52
N VAL A 72 -1.41 1.62 -4.47
CA VAL A 72 -0.11 1.29 -3.90
C VAL A 72 -0.13 1.65 -2.42
N ALA A 73 0.03 0.64 -1.56
CA ALA A 73 0.12 0.84 -0.11
C ALA A 73 1.39 1.61 0.27
N ALA A 74 1.23 2.60 1.15
CA ALA A 74 2.33 3.30 1.80
C ALA A 74 2.25 3.11 3.32
N PHE A 75 3.42 2.92 3.92
CA PHE A 75 3.59 2.81 5.36
C PHE A 75 4.93 3.46 5.67
N ASP A 76 5.01 4.11 6.81
CA ASP A 76 6.23 4.68 7.36
C ASP A 76 6.00 4.91 8.86
N PHE A 77 7.05 4.96 9.65
CA PHE A 77 6.93 5.24 11.08
C PHE A 77 8.18 5.91 11.64
N THR A 78 7.98 6.67 12.70
CA THR A 78 9.05 7.42 13.35
C THR A 78 9.05 7.17 14.85
N LEU A 79 10.25 7.06 15.42
CA LEU A 79 10.48 7.11 16.86
C LEU A 79 11.53 8.18 17.18
N PRO A 80 11.79 8.50 18.46
CA PRO A 80 12.93 9.30 18.90
C PRO A 80 14.24 8.51 18.78
N ALA A 81 15.34 9.17 18.38
CA ALA A 81 16.63 8.51 18.16
C ALA A 81 17.24 7.96 19.46
N THR A 82 16.86 8.57 20.57
CA THR A 82 17.22 8.15 21.93
C THR A 82 16.01 8.31 22.83
N THR A 83 15.86 7.39 23.79
CA THR A 83 14.85 7.48 24.85
C THR A 83 15.45 7.02 26.18
N HIS A 84 14.65 6.94 27.23
CA HIS A 84 15.04 6.31 28.51
C HIS A 84 14.26 5.02 28.74
N THR A 85 14.85 4.11 29.51
CA THR A 85 14.29 2.76 29.74
C THR A 85 13.02 2.73 30.61
N ASP A 86 12.66 3.85 31.20
CA ASP A 86 11.47 4.08 32.02
C ASP A 86 10.50 5.06 31.35
N LYS A 87 10.78 5.46 30.11
CA LYS A 87 10.00 6.46 29.37
C LYS A 87 9.19 5.81 28.27
N THR A 88 7.88 5.99 28.34
CA THR A 88 6.98 5.67 27.23
C THR A 88 7.28 6.55 26.02
N VAL A 89 7.42 5.90 24.87
CA VAL A 89 7.65 6.47 23.56
C VAL A 89 6.43 6.19 22.70
N GLU A 90 5.96 7.21 22.01
CA GLU A 90 4.93 7.07 20.99
C GLU A 90 5.58 6.74 19.63
N VAL A 91 5.09 5.69 19.00
CA VAL A 91 5.45 5.31 17.63
C VAL A 91 4.40 5.88 16.70
N LEU A 92 4.77 6.94 15.98
CA LEU A 92 3.88 7.59 15.04
C LEU A 92 3.99 6.92 13.67
N VAL A 93 2.90 6.31 13.22
CA VAL A 93 2.81 5.72 11.88
C VAL A 93 2.15 6.69 10.91
N LYS A 94 2.67 6.75 9.69
CA LYS A 94 2.04 7.38 8.53
C LYS A 94 1.77 6.31 7.49
N SER A 95 0.51 6.05 7.22
CA SER A 95 0.11 5.01 6.26
C SER A 95 -1.01 5.46 5.34
N SER A 96 -1.05 4.91 4.14
CA SER A 96 -2.15 5.09 3.20
C SER A 96 -2.39 3.79 2.42
N GLU A 97 -3.65 3.56 2.06
CA GLU A 97 -4.01 2.45 1.17
C GLU A 97 -3.62 1.06 1.70
N LEU A 98 -3.62 0.87 3.03
CA LEU A 98 -3.28 -0.42 3.65
C LEU A 98 -4.33 -1.52 3.39
N GLN A 99 -5.59 -1.15 3.13
CA GLN A 99 -6.68 -2.11 2.95
C GLN A 99 -6.71 -3.11 4.12
N ASP A 100 -6.61 -4.41 3.83
CA ASP A 100 -6.62 -5.50 4.80
C ASP A 100 -5.20 -5.96 5.23
N MET A 101 -4.16 -5.19 4.87
CA MET A 101 -2.79 -5.51 5.28
C MET A 101 -2.61 -5.36 6.79
N ILE A 102 -1.87 -6.28 7.40
CA ILE A 102 -1.55 -6.24 8.84
C ILE A 102 -0.05 -5.99 9.02
N ALA A 103 0.30 -5.08 9.93
CA ALA A 103 1.66 -4.78 10.33
C ALA A 103 2.14 -5.78 11.39
N GLU A 104 3.10 -6.61 11.02
CA GLU A 104 3.84 -7.48 11.94
C GLU A 104 5.12 -6.79 12.39
N TRP A 105 5.25 -6.60 13.70
CA TRP A 105 6.37 -5.90 14.31
C TRP A 105 7.43 -6.88 14.81
N THR A 106 8.65 -6.73 14.29
CA THR A 106 9.84 -7.44 14.75
C THR A 106 10.75 -6.48 15.52
N VAL A 107 11.26 -6.94 16.66
CA VAL A 107 12.21 -6.18 17.48
C VAL A 107 13.58 -6.84 17.38
N ILE A 108 14.59 -6.06 17.05
CA ILE A 108 15.99 -6.48 17.05
C ILE A 108 16.68 -5.69 18.16
N LYS A 109 17.24 -6.38 19.14
CA LYS A 109 18.04 -5.80 20.22
C LYS A 109 19.49 -6.23 20.05
N ASP A 110 20.40 -5.26 19.97
CA ASP A 110 21.85 -5.50 19.85
C ASP A 110 22.19 -6.48 18.70
N GLY A 111 21.49 -6.34 17.56
CA GLY A 111 21.64 -7.19 16.38
C GLY A 111 20.94 -8.55 16.44
N LYS A 112 20.23 -8.89 17.53
CA LYS A 112 19.49 -10.15 17.67
C LYS A 112 17.99 -9.93 17.67
N ILE A 113 17.27 -10.70 16.86
CA ILE A 113 15.80 -10.73 16.91
C ILE A 113 15.37 -11.24 18.28
N VAL A 114 14.49 -10.50 18.95
CA VAL A 114 13.94 -10.83 20.26
C VAL A 114 12.43 -10.73 20.23
N LYS A 115 11.76 -11.46 21.13
CA LYS A 115 10.32 -11.32 21.30
C LYS A 115 10.01 -9.92 21.84
N PRO A 116 9.10 -9.14 21.22
CA PRO A 116 8.80 -7.78 21.66
C PRO A 116 8.46 -7.69 23.15
N THR A 117 7.61 -8.58 23.65
CA THR A 117 7.18 -8.62 25.06
C THR A 117 8.29 -8.90 26.08
N ALA A 118 9.48 -9.34 25.64
CA ALA A 118 10.61 -9.57 26.54
C ALA A 118 11.41 -8.30 26.83
N VAL A 119 11.28 -7.27 25.99
CA VAL A 119 12.14 -6.08 26.00
C VAL A 119 11.39 -4.76 25.85
N ILE A 120 10.10 -4.83 25.49
CA ILE A 120 9.21 -3.71 25.29
C ILE A 120 7.89 -4.00 26.02
N GLU A 121 7.42 -3.02 26.77
CA GLU A 121 6.04 -2.96 27.27
C GLU A 121 5.18 -2.11 26.33
N GLY A 122 3.88 -2.42 26.26
CA GLY A 122 2.94 -1.75 25.37
C GLY A 122 2.57 -2.57 24.14
N THR A 123 1.91 -1.93 23.18
CA THR A 123 1.39 -2.56 21.97
C THR A 123 1.74 -1.76 20.72
N LEU A 124 1.94 -2.46 19.62
CA LEU A 124 2.13 -1.88 18.29
C LEU A 124 1.15 -2.53 17.32
N ASN A 125 0.51 -1.72 16.48
CA ASN A 125 -0.42 -2.14 15.45
C ASN A 125 -0.18 -1.31 14.17
N ASN A 126 -1.15 -1.29 13.25
CA ASN A 126 -1.06 -0.55 11.99
C ASN A 126 -1.06 0.98 12.15
N GLU A 127 -1.51 1.50 13.30
CA GLU A 127 -1.55 2.92 13.63
C GLU A 127 -0.34 3.34 14.50
N GLY A 128 0.55 2.38 14.81
CA GLY A 128 1.68 2.58 15.71
C GLY A 128 1.31 2.13 17.11
N GLY A 129 1.61 2.97 18.10
CA GLY A 129 1.27 2.70 19.49
C GLY A 129 2.27 3.27 20.49
N SER A 130 2.02 2.99 21.77
CA SER A 130 2.84 3.48 22.87
C SER A 130 3.65 2.33 23.45
N ILE A 131 4.96 2.50 23.48
CA ILE A 131 5.90 1.48 23.93
C ILE A 131 6.90 2.01 24.95
N CYS A 132 7.33 1.18 25.90
CA CYS A 132 8.41 1.48 26.84
C CYS A 132 9.51 0.41 26.72
N PHE A 133 10.77 0.82 26.52
CA PHE A 133 11.90 -0.10 26.39
C PHE A 133 12.45 -0.47 27.77
N THR A 134 12.29 -1.70 28.23
CA THR A 134 12.62 -2.06 29.61
C THR A 134 14.10 -2.33 29.86
N GLN A 135 14.93 -2.31 28.81
CA GLN A 135 16.36 -2.58 28.90
C GLN A 135 17.17 -1.60 28.05
N LYS A 136 18.41 -1.34 28.46
CA LYS A 136 19.38 -0.60 27.66
C LYS A 136 19.86 -1.43 26.47
N GLY A 137 20.29 -0.74 25.42
CA GLY A 137 20.89 -1.34 24.23
C GLY A 137 20.53 -0.57 22.97
N THR A 138 20.90 -1.11 21.82
CA THR A 138 20.47 -0.58 20.52
C THR A 138 19.29 -1.40 20.01
N TYR A 139 18.21 -0.72 19.66
CA TYR A 139 16.97 -1.35 19.20
C TYR A 139 16.68 -0.96 17.76
N THR A 140 16.41 -1.94 16.92
CA THR A 140 15.82 -1.73 15.59
C THR A 140 14.42 -2.33 15.58
N LEU A 141 13.42 -1.48 15.37
CA LEU A 141 12.05 -1.88 15.10
C LEU A 141 11.90 -2.09 13.60
N LYS A 142 11.28 -3.20 13.21
CA LYS A 142 10.93 -3.47 11.82
C LYS A 142 9.45 -3.79 11.72
N ALA A 143 8.72 -3.03 10.91
CA ALA A 143 7.34 -3.35 10.53
C ALA A 143 7.35 -4.08 9.19
N THR A 144 6.62 -5.19 9.11
CA THR A 144 6.41 -5.96 7.89
C THR A 144 4.92 -6.00 7.59
N LEU A 145 4.51 -5.43 6.45
CA LEU A 145 3.12 -5.50 6.01
C LEU A 145 2.90 -6.76 5.17
N THR A 146 1.88 -7.53 5.51
CA THR A 146 1.47 -8.71 4.75
C THR A 146 0.11 -8.46 4.10
N ASP A 147 0.06 -8.55 2.77
CA ASP A 147 -1.19 -8.59 2.01
C ASP A 147 -1.72 -10.03 1.95
N THR A 148 -2.92 -10.24 2.51
CA THR A 148 -3.60 -11.55 2.54
C THR A 148 -4.12 -11.99 1.16
N THR A 149 -4.25 -11.06 0.20
CA THR A 149 -4.84 -11.27 -1.13
C THR A 149 -3.78 -11.37 -2.23
N SER A 150 -2.69 -10.60 -2.15
CA SER A 150 -1.65 -10.53 -3.20
C SER A 150 -0.27 -11.09 -2.82
N LYS A 151 -0.05 -11.43 -1.53
CA LYS A 151 1.25 -11.85 -0.97
C LYS A 151 2.40 -10.85 -1.17
N GLN A 152 2.11 -9.56 -1.38
CA GLN A 152 3.15 -8.52 -1.38
C GLN A 152 3.62 -8.24 0.05
N VAL A 153 4.94 -8.08 0.22
CA VAL A 153 5.58 -7.83 1.51
C VAL A 153 6.44 -6.58 1.41
N ARG A 154 6.18 -5.59 2.27
CA ARG A 154 7.00 -4.37 2.39
C ARG A 154 7.52 -4.25 3.82
N GLY A 155 8.83 -4.08 3.96
CA GLY A 155 9.50 -3.95 5.26
C GLY A 155 10.10 -2.55 5.44
N ILE A 156 9.92 -1.97 6.63
CA ILE A 156 10.49 -0.68 7.01
C ILE A 156 11.12 -0.82 8.39
N SER A 157 12.31 -0.24 8.58
CA SER A 157 13.07 -0.36 9.81
C SER A 157 13.53 0.98 10.35
N TRP A 158 13.53 1.12 11.67
CA TRP A 158 13.94 2.32 12.39
C TRP A 158 14.77 1.96 13.62
N THR A 159 15.81 2.74 13.96
CA THR A 159 16.78 2.40 15.03
C THR A 159 16.83 3.47 16.13
N THR A 160 16.80 3.05 17.40
CA THR A 160 16.85 3.89 18.60
C THR A 160 17.80 3.33 19.66
N GLU A 161 18.31 4.18 20.54
CA GLU A 161 19.18 3.80 21.66
C GLU A 161 18.62 4.31 23.02
N PRO A 162 17.91 3.47 23.79
CA PRO A 162 17.48 3.80 25.14
C PRO A 162 18.64 3.89 26.13
N ARG A 163 18.68 4.99 26.89
CA ARG A 163 19.67 5.27 27.93
C ARG A 163 19.12 5.00 29.33
N ALA A 164 19.99 4.61 30.25
CA ALA A 164 19.64 4.54 31.66
C ALA A 164 19.32 5.95 32.21
N MET A 165 18.46 6.02 33.22
CA MET A 165 18.15 7.25 33.94
C MET A 165 19.44 7.80 34.58
N ALA A 166 19.77 9.07 34.31
CA ALA A 166 20.74 9.79 35.14
C ALA A 166 19.97 10.28 36.37
N PHE A 167 20.16 9.64 37.52
CA PHE A 167 19.71 10.23 38.78
C PHE A 167 20.40 11.59 38.94
N PRO A 168 19.68 12.69 39.24
CA PRO A 168 20.34 13.90 39.71
C PRO A 168 21.08 13.56 41.00
N LEU A 169 22.37 13.88 41.06
CA LEU A 169 23.15 13.84 42.31
C LEU A 169 22.42 14.71 43.34
N PRO A 170 22.28 14.29 44.61
CA PRO A 170 21.80 15.20 45.65
C PRO A 170 22.77 16.38 45.72
N GLU A 171 22.24 17.61 45.60
CA GLU A 171 23.01 18.78 46.02
C GLU A 171 23.28 18.64 47.52
N HIS A 172 24.56 18.70 47.90
CA HIS A 172 25.02 18.68 49.29
C HIS A 172 24.80 20.04 49.96
#